data_AF-A0A9D9WRJ7-F1
#
_entry.id   AF-A0A9D9WRJ7-F1
#
_cell.length_a   1.000
_cell.length_b   1.000
_cell.length_c   1.000
_cell.angle_alpha   90.00
_cell.angle_beta   90.00
_cell.angle_gamma   90.00
#
_symmetry.space_group_name_H-M   'P 1'
#
loop_
_entity.id
_entity.type
_entity.pdbx_description
1 polymer ?
#
loop_
_entity_poly.entity_id
_entity_poly.type
_entity_poly.pdbx_seq_one_letter_code
_entity_poly.pdbx_strand_id
1 'polypeptide(L)'
;MPLLATRSFEIFNFDEITWDKVAELPRDTPLVIPFGSGYDFSLLADQLGNPPRIGILPSIPFGWRGSGLEVPDGIFMQYALNLLDSLRDDGFTRVFCLAPQGIDPQSSYSQLSTHILRQPHASLYETKKFLPPDSERGKVILIPIGHTEQHGYHLPLCVDTIIIGSIAQGTSAILPTRSWAMPVSPYGVSTHRSSFAATLNVGGRAFEDFWLAVIDVLVARGFDRFYLMSGHGGNSSFLVNIVKYAGERHRRIFCATAFLHTSGSIGAEALEKYRTTKIGGMGHAGELETSYMLHLRPDLCQMERVVDETNFVATPDYYMDWIEGGSLVANPPWDDDSKTGAYGAGSHATAEKGRLWLEAAIKEKADHVEQIHEQHERREKRRNEGYGLWGKFKK
;
A
#
# COMPACT_ATOMS: atom_id res chain seq x y z
N MET A 1 -48.87 14.36 -12.92
CA MET A 1 -47.81 13.69 -12.15
C MET A 1 -46.51 14.40 -12.46
N PRO A 2 -45.89 15.10 -11.49
CA PRO A 2 -44.60 15.73 -11.74
C PRO A 2 -43.54 14.64 -11.93
N LEU A 3 -42.79 14.73 -13.03
CA LEU A 3 -41.58 13.95 -13.27
C LEU A 3 -40.64 14.17 -12.08
N LEU A 4 -40.40 13.13 -11.29
CA LEU A 4 -39.33 13.10 -10.30
C LEU A 4 -38.03 13.36 -11.07
N ALA A 5 -37.47 14.55 -10.92
CA ALA A 5 -36.12 14.83 -11.39
C ALA A 5 -35.19 13.84 -10.68
N THR A 6 -34.71 12.84 -11.42
CA THR A 6 -33.64 11.95 -10.97
C THR A 6 -32.43 12.84 -10.71
N ARG A 7 -32.18 13.20 -9.44
CA ARG A 7 -30.94 13.88 -9.07
C ARG A 7 -29.81 12.92 -9.42
N SER A 8 -29.03 13.23 -10.45
CA SER A 8 -27.79 12.52 -10.71
C SER A 8 -26.81 12.84 -9.58
N PHE A 9 -26.27 11.84 -8.92
CA PHE A 9 -25.17 11.99 -7.97
C PHE A 9 -23.86 11.57 -8.65
N GLU A 10 -22.75 12.12 -8.17
CA GLU A 10 -21.41 11.88 -8.67
C GLU A 10 -20.70 10.82 -7.80
N ILE A 11 -20.12 9.79 -8.42
CA ILE A 11 -19.16 8.90 -7.76
C ILE A 11 -17.77 9.26 -8.27
N PHE A 12 -16.81 9.46 -7.37
CA PHE A 12 -15.41 9.70 -7.73
C PHE A 12 -14.46 8.79 -6.95
N ASN A 13 -13.32 8.48 -7.55
CA ASN A 13 -12.24 7.74 -6.91
C ASN A 13 -11.43 8.70 -6.05
N PHE A 14 -11.46 8.50 -4.73
CA PHE A 14 -10.82 9.38 -3.76
C PHE A 14 -9.30 9.43 -3.93
N ASP A 15 -8.70 8.31 -4.32
CA ASP A 15 -7.26 8.18 -4.48
C ASP A 15 -6.72 8.67 -5.83
N GLU A 16 -7.59 9.00 -6.79
CA GLU A 16 -7.21 9.56 -8.10
C GLU A 16 -7.23 11.10 -8.16
N ILE A 17 -7.56 11.77 -7.04
CA ILE A 17 -7.50 13.24 -6.93
C ILE A 17 -6.31 13.68 -6.06
N THR A 18 -5.93 14.96 -6.12
CA THR A 18 -4.83 15.52 -5.32
C THR A 18 -5.32 15.88 -3.91
N TRP A 19 -4.41 15.96 -2.94
CA TRP A 19 -4.78 16.18 -1.53
C TRP A 19 -5.49 17.52 -1.29
N ASP A 20 -5.14 18.56 -2.04
CA ASP A 20 -5.79 19.87 -1.95
C ASP A 20 -7.25 19.82 -2.45
N LYS A 21 -7.54 18.94 -3.42
CA LYS A 21 -8.91 18.70 -3.88
C LYS A 21 -9.73 17.97 -2.83
N VAL A 22 -9.13 17.04 -2.09
CA VAL A 22 -9.75 16.47 -0.89
C VAL A 22 -10.00 17.54 0.17
N ALA A 23 -9.05 18.46 0.38
CA ALA A 23 -9.21 19.57 1.32
C ALA A 23 -10.33 20.56 0.92
N GLU A 24 -10.67 20.65 -0.36
CA GLU A 24 -11.80 21.45 -0.85
C GLU A 24 -13.17 20.74 -0.72
N LEU A 25 -13.20 19.43 -0.43
CA LEU A 25 -14.48 18.70 -0.32
C LEU A 25 -15.32 19.20 0.87
N PRO A 26 -16.65 19.27 0.71
CA PRO A 26 -17.56 19.42 1.83
C PRO A 26 -17.33 18.31 2.86
N ARG A 27 -17.24 18.67 4.16
CA ARG A 27 -16.93 17.72 5.25
C ARG A 27 -18.08 16.75 5.58
N ASP A 28 -19.24 16.96 4.97
CA ASP A 28 -20.36 16.03 4.94
C ASP A 28 -20.40 15.17 3.67
N THR A 29 -19.38 15.24 2.80
CA THR A 29 -19.22 14.31 1.67
C THR A 29 -19.05 12.89 2.20
N PRO A 30 -19.90 11.93 1.79
CA PRO A 30 -19.72 10.54 2.16
C PRO A 30 -18.47 9.95 1.54
N LEU A 31 -17.62 9.37 2.40
CA LEU A 31 -16.42 8.65 2.01
C LEU A 31 -16.54 7.19 2.41
N VAL A 32 -16.29 6.28 1.46
CA VAL A 32 -16.58 4.84 1.63
C VAL A 32 -15.33 4.02 1.30
N ILE A 33 -14.90 3.16 2.23
CA ILE A 33 -13.82 2.18 2.05
C ILE A 33 -14.42 0.79 1.79
N PRO A 34 -14.32 0.24 0.57
CA PRO A 34 -14.86 -1.07 0.26
C PRO A 34 -14.00 -2.22 0.81
N PHE A 35 -14.64 -3.27 1.30
CA PHE A 35 -14.02 -4.56 1.57
C PHE A 35 -14.14 -5.44 0.32
N GLY A 36 -13.09 -5.44 -0.50
CA GLY A 36 -13.05 -6.05 -1.82
C GLY A 36 -13.63 -5.17 -2.91
N SER A 37 -13.64 -5.68 -4.14
CA SER A 37 -14.11 -4.98 -5.34
C SER A 37 -15.31 -5.68 -5.96
N GLY A 38 -16.05 -4.97 -6.83
CA GLY A 38 -17.21 -5.50 -7.55
C GLY A 38 -18.58 -5.10 -6.98
N TYR A 39 -18.61 -4.10 -6.09
CA TYR A 39 -19.86 -3.51 -5.61
C TYR A 39 -20.56 -2.70 -6.69
N ASP A 40 -21.90 -2.71 -6.64
CA ASP A 40 -22.71 -1.75 -7.37
C ASP A 40 -22.85 -0.47 -6.54
N PHE A 41 -21.95 0.49 -6.82
CA PHE A 41 -21.96 1.77 -6.12
C PHE A 41 -23.20 2.61 -6.40
N SER A 42 -23.99 2.29 -7.44
CA SER A 42 -25.25 3.01 -7.69
C SER A 42 -26.25 2.82 -6.54
N LEU A 43 -26.17 1.68 -5.85
CA LEU A 43 -27.00 1.36 -4.69
C LEU A 43 -26.59 2.08 -3.40
N LEU A 44 -25.45 2.78 -3.38
CA LEU A 44 -24.98 3.52 -2.20
C LEU A 44 -25.74 4.81 -1.97
N ALA A 45 -26.20 5.48 -3.04
CA ALA A 45 -26.86 6.77 -2.92
C ALA A 45 -28.09 6.70 -2.02
N ASP A 46 -28.93 5.68 -2.18
CA ASP A 46 -30.12 5.50 -1.34
C ASP A 46 -29.76 5.23 0.12
N GLN A 47 -28.75 4.38 0.39
CA GLN A 47 -28.30 4.09 1.75
C GLN A 47 -27.69 5.33 2.44
N LEU A 48 -27.14 6.25 1.64
CA LEU A 48 -26.50 7.48 2.11
C LEU A 48 -27.43 8.69 2.04
N GLY A 49 -28.75 8.51 1.83
CA GLY A 49 -29.69 9.63 1.83
C GLY A 49 -29.51 10.59 0.64
N ASN A 50 -29.13 10.04 -0.52
CA ASN A 50 -29.02 10.74 -1.81
C ASN A 50 -28.12 11.99 -1.78
N PRO A 51 -26.84 11.85 -1.39
CA PRO A 51 -25.88 12.94 -1.40
C PRO A 51 -25.58 13.39 -2.86
N PRO A 52 -25.13 14.63 -3.10
CA PRO A 52 -24.76 15.08 -4.44
C PRO A 52 -23.51 14.35 -4.97
N ARG A 53 -22.65 13.85 -4.10
CA ARG A 53 -21.43 13.10 -4.44
C ARG A 53 -21.05 12.07 -3.38
N ILE A 54 -20.31 11.05 -3.78
CA ILE A 54 -19.75 10.00 -2.92
C ILE A 54 -18.30 9.74 -3.34
N GLY A 55 -17.37 9.80 -2.40
CA GLY A 55 -15.98 9.42 -2.61
C GLY A 55 -15.77 7.95 -2.28
N ILE A 56 -15.26 7.19 -3.23
CA ILE A 56 -14.89 5.78 -3.04
C ILE A 56 -13.39 5.69 -2.87
N LEU A 57 -12.96 5.14 -1.74
CA LEU A 57 -11.56 4.89 -1.45
C LEU A 57 -11.12 3.54 -2.04
N PRO A 58 -9.81 3.30 -2.17
CA PRO A 58 -9.27 2.00 -2.56
C PRO A 58 -9.87 0.86 -1.74
N SER A 59 -10.19 -0.26 -2.39
CA SER A 59 -10.70 -1.40 -1.64
C SER A 59 -9.61 -2.05 -0.79
N ILE A 60 -9.91 -2.44 0.44
CA ILE A 60 -9.08 -3.40 1.16
C ILE A 60 -9.26 -4.76 0.48
N PRO A 61 -8.21 -5.43 -0.02
CA PRO A 61 -8.37 -6.61 -0.88
C PRO A 61 -8.75 -7.90 -0.14
N PHE A 62 -8.37 -8.02 1.13
CA PHE A 62 -8.66 -9.18 1.99
C PHE A 62 -8.56 -8.83 3.48
N GLY A 63 -8.85 -9.80 4.36
CA GLY A 63 -8.69 -9.67 5.81
C GLY A 63 -9.98 -9.93 6.59
N TRP A 64 -11.13 -9.61 6.00
CA TRP A 64 -12.43 -9.91 6.61
C TRP A 64 -12.84 -11.38 6.40
N ARG A 65 -13.78 -11.85 7.23
CA ARG A 65 -14.40 -13.16 7.10
C ARG A 65 -15.11 -13.33 5.75
N GLY A 66 -14.76 -14.36 5.00
CA GLY A 66 -15.22 -14.60 3.63
C GLY A 66 -14.35 -13.97 2.55
N SER A 67 -13.27 -13.25 2.88
CA SER A 67 -12.31 -12.76 1.88
C SER A 67 -11.47 -13.87 1.26
N GLY A 68 -11.33 -15.01 1.94
CA GLY A 68 -10.46 -16.13 1.57
C GLY A 68 -9.04 -16.04 2.14
N LEU A 69 -8.66 -14.86 2.65
CA LEU A 69 -7.45 -14.66 3.45
C LEU A 69 -7.83 -13.87 4.69
N GLU A 70 -8.58 -14.56 5.54
CA GLU A 70 -9.22 -14.01 6.73
C GLU A 70 -8.20 -13.90 7.85
N VAL A 71 -8.15 -12.75 8.52
CA VAL A 71 -7.38 -12.57 9.75
C VAL A 71 -8.35 -12.45 10.93
N PRO A 72 -7.89 -12.58 12.19
CA PRO A 72 -8.76 -12.40 13.35
C PRO A 72 -9.54 -11.08 13.30
N ASP A 73 -10.85 -11.14 13.57
CA ASP A 73 -11.76 -9.99 13.44
C ASP A 73 -11.24 -8.72 14.13
N GLY A 74 -10.69 -8.83 15.34
CA GLY A 74 -10.16 -7.68 16.08
C GLY A 74 -8.96 -7.01 15.40
N ILE A 75 -8.11 -7.78 14.73
CA ILE A 75 -6.96 -7.25 13.98
C ILE A 75 -7.47 -6.49 12.75
N PHE A 76 -8.38 -7.10 11.98
CA PHE A 76 -8.92 -6.47 10.78
C PHE A 76 -9.77 -5.23 11.10
N MET A 77 -10.59 -5.29 12.15
CA MET A 77 -11.43 -4.15 12.56
C MET A 77 -10.60 -2.98 13.08
N GLN A 78 -9.51 -3.22 13.83
CA GLN A 78 -8.62 -2.14 14.24
C GLN A 78 -7.95 -1.48 13.04
N TYR A 79 -7.52 -2.26 12.05
CA TYR A 79 -6.96 -1.76 10.80
C TYR A 79 -7.96 -0.85 10.06
N ALA A 80 -9.20 -1.30 9.88
CA ALA A 80 -10.25 -0.51 9.23
C ALA A 80 -10.65 0.74 10.03
N LEU A 81 -10.70 0.65 11.37
CA LEU A 81 -10.99 1.78 12.25
C LEU A 81 -9.98 2.91 12.10
N ASN A 82 -8.69 2.58 12.11
CA ASN A 82 -7.63 3.58 11.97
C ASN A 82 -7.74 4.34 10.65
N LEU A 83 -8.18 3.68 9.57
CA LEU A 83 -8.45 4.34 8.28
C LEU A 83 -9.67 5.26 8.34
N LEU A 84 -10.76 4.86 9.00
CA LEU A 84 -11.91 5.74 9.20
C LEU A 84 -11.55 6.94 10.08
N ASP A 85 -10.76 6.72 11.13
CA ASP A 85 -10.23 7.78 11.98
C ASP A 85 -9.34 8.72 11.17
N SER A 86 -8.61 8.21 10.18
CA SER A 86 -7.87 9.10 9.27
C SER A 86 -8.73 10.11 8.56
N LEU A 87 -9.88 9.69 8.05
CA LEU A 87 -10.81 10.59 7.38
C LEU A 87 -11.51 11.53 8.38
N ARG A 88 -11.74 11.09 9.61
CA ARG A 88 -12.33 11.93 10.66
C ARG A 88 -11.37 13.00 11.16
N ASP A 89 -10.08 12.69 11.22
CA ASP A 89 -9.03 13.64 11.56
C ASP A 89 -8.96 14.78 10.52
N ASP A 90 -9.26 14.48 9.24
CA ASP A 90 -9.46 15.48 8.18
C ASP A 90 -10.82 16.21 8.26
N GLY A 91 -11.62 15.94 9.30
CA GLY A 91 -12.90 16.57 9.59
C GLY A 91 -14.11 15.95 8.89
N PHE A 92 -13.97 14.85 8.13
CA PHE A 92 -15.12 14.21 7.48
C PHE A 92 -16.03 13.54 8.51
N THR A 93 -17.31 13.88 8.46
CA THR A 93 -18.33 13.38 9.42
C THR A 93 -19.03 12.11 8.94
N ARG A 94 -18.95 11.82 7.65
CA ARG A 94 -19.71 10.75 6.97
C ARG A 94 -18.76 9.74 6.34
N VAL A 95 -18.09 8.97 7.20
CA VAL A 95 -17.10 7.95 6.79
C VAL A 95 -17.66 6.56 7.06
N PHE A 96 -17.49 5.66 6.09
CA PHE A 96 -18.07 4.33 6.11
C PHE A 96 -17.12 3.28 5.55
N CYS A 97 -17.26 2.04 6.03
CA CYS A 97 -16.81 0.87 5.29
C CYS A 97 -18.01 0.29 4.51
N LEU A 98 -17.74 -0.32 3.36
CA LEU A 98 -18.73 -1.10 2.61
C LEU A 98 -18.35 -2.58 2.66
N ALA A 99 -19.20 -3.39 3.28
CA ALA A 99 -18.96 -4.80 3.49
C ALA A 99 -19.96 -5.70 2.73
N PRO A 100 -19.58 -6.95 2.40
CA PRO A 100 -20.52 -7.98 2.00
C PRO A 100 -21.60 -8.20 3.07
N GLN A 101 -22.82 -8.50 2.62
CA GLN A 101 -23.89 -8.90 3.52
C GLN A 101 -23.49 -10.13 4.36
N GLY A 102 -23.86 -10.15 5.64
CA GLY A 102 -23.52 -11.26 6.56
C GLY A 102 -22.22 -11.07 7.34
N ILE A 103 -21.44 -10.01 7.05
CA ILE A 103 -20.41 -9.55 7.99
C ILE A 103 -21.09 -8.79 9.12
N ASP A 104 -21.05 -9.40 10.31
CA ASP A 104 -21.43 -8.74 11.55
C ASP A 104 -20.20 -8.73 12.47
N PRO A 105 -19.65 -7.55 12.81
CA PRO A 105 -18.57 -7.47 13.78
C PRO A 105 -19.04 -8.14 15.08
N GLN A 106 -18.32 -9.14 15.57
CA GLN A 106 -18.61 -9.68 16.90
C GLN A 106 -18.53 -8.54 17.93
N SER A 107 -19.32 -8.66 19.01
CA SER A 107 -19.73 -7.63 19.97
C SER A 107 -18.68 -6.62 20.48
N SER A 108 -17.39 -6.91 20.35
CA SER A 108 -16.27 -6.08 20.80
C SER A 108 -16.11 -4.76 20.03
N TYR A 109 -16.69 -4.64 18.82
CA TYR A 109 -16.58 -3.44 17.97
C TYR A 109 -17.95 -2.88 17.56
N SER A 110 -18.93 -2.93 18.47
CA SER A 110 -20.30 -2.42 18.22
C SER A 110 -20.34 -0.95 17.75
N GLN A 111 -19.29 -0.16 18.03
CA GLN A 111 -19.16 1.22 17.56
C GLN A 111 -19.04 1.34 16.02
N LEU A 112 -18.60 0.29 15.33
CA LEU A 112 -18.52 0.27 13.86
C LEU A 112 -19.85 -0.04 13.18
N SER A 113 -20.84 -0.61 13.87
CA SER A 113 -22.05 -1.10 13.20
C SER A 113 -22.82 0.01 12.47
N THR A 114 -22.72 1.26 12.94
CA THR A 114 -23.32 2.44 12.31
C THR A 114 -22.49 3.00 11.14
N HIS A 115 -21.25 2.54 10.97
CA HIS A 115 -20.32 2.96 9.93
C HIS A 115 -20.07 1.87 8.89
N ILE A 116 -20.77 0.74 8.95
CA ILE A 116 -20.68 -0.34 7.96
C ILE A 116 -21.94 -0.36 7.11
N LEU A 117 -21.79 0.04 5.85
CA LEU A 117 -22.77 -0.18 4.80
C LEU A 117 -22.68 -1.64 4.35
N ARG A 118 -23.81 -2.20 3.93
CA ARG A 118 -23.90 -3.61 3.51
C ARG A 118 -24.55 -3.72 2.15
N GLN A 119 -23.95 -4.54 1.30
CA GLN A 119 -24.51 -4.92 0.02
C GLN A 119 -24.33 -6.42 -0.22
N PRO A 120 -25.25 -7.08 -0.94
CA PRO A 120 -24.98 -8.40 -1.51
C PRO A 120 -23.71 -8.33 -2.35
N HIS A 121 -22.82 -9.30 -2.17
CA HIS A 121 -21.53 -9.27 -2.84
C HIS A 121 -21.12 -10.66 -3.32
N ALA A 122 -20.70 -10.75 -4.59
CA ALA A 122 -20.36 -12.02 -5.23
C ALA A 122 -19.17 -12.73 -4.57
N SER A 123 -18.32 -11.99 -3.84
CA SER A 123 -17.22 -12.57 -3.08
C SER A 123 -17.69 -13.64 -2.07
N LEU A 124 -18.95 -13.66 -1.64
CA LEU A 124 -19.49 -14.74 -0.79
C LEU A 124 -19.58 -16.10 -1.51
N TYR A 125 -19.64 -16.10 -2.84
CA TYR A 125 -19.96 -17.28 -3.64
C TYR A 125 -18.89 -17.61 -4.69
N GLU A 126 -17.99 -16.67 -4.99
CA GLU A 126 -16.96 -16.85 -6.02
C GLU A 126 -15.61 -17.35 -5.49
N THR A 127 -14.94 -18.16 -6.30
CA THR A 127 -13.56 -18.59 -6.04
C THR A 127 -12.62 -17.39 -6.10
N LYS A 128 -11.80 -17.23 -5.07
CA LYS A 128 -10.87 -16.10 -4.95
C LYS A 128 -9.68 -16.27 -5.89
N LYS A 129 -9.80 -15.71 -7.09
CA LYS A 129 -8.72 -15.75 -8.12
C LYS A 129 -7.47 -14.95 -7.72
N PHE A 130 -7.61 -14.06 -6.76
CA PHE A 130 -6.56 -13.17 -6.28
C PHE A 130 -5.74 -13.76 -5.13
N LEU A 131 -5.96 -15.01 -4.72
CA LEU A 131 -5.15 -15.69 -3.72
C LEU A 131 -4.25 -16.71 -4.40
N PRO A 132 -3.05 -16.98 -3.86
CA PRO A 132 -2.19 -17.98 -4.47
C PRO A 132 -2.87 -19.35 -4.35
N PRO A 133 -3.14 -20.08 -5.44
CA PRO A 133 -3.63 -21.44 -5.35
C PRO A 133 -2.55 -22.37 -4.80
N ASP A 134 -2.95 -23.54 -4.30
CA ASP A 134 -2.03 -24.52 -3.72
C ASP A 134 -0.94 -25.01 -4.71
N SER A 135 -1.18 -24.88 -6.02
CA SER A 135 -0.20 -25.15 -7.08
C SER A 135 0.98 -24.18 -7.08
N GLU A 136 0.87 -23.03 -6.41
CA GLU A 136 1.92 -22.02 -6.32
C GLU A 136 2.84 -22.21 -5.11
N ARG A 137 2.62 -23.25 -4.29
CA ARG A 137 3.51 -23.57 -3.17
C ARG A 137 4.95 -23.76 -3.67
N GLY A 138 5.90 -23.27 -2.88
CA GLY A 138 7.31 -23.27 -3.23
C GLY A 138 7.77 -22.05 -4.02
N LYS A 139 6.86 -21.24 -4.58
CA LYS A 139 7.18 -19.91 -5.14
C LYS A 139 7.36 -18.88 -4.02
N VAL A 140 8.01 -17.78 -4.35
CA VAL A 140 8.02 -16.58 -3.51
C VAL A 140 6.71 -15.84 -3.68
N ILE A 141 5.95 -15.67 -2.59
CA ILE A 141 4.76 -14.85 -2.59
C ILE A 141 5.17 -13.39 -2.45
N LEU A 142 4.95 -12.61 -3.51
CA LEU A 142 5.20 -11.17 -3.53
C LEU A 142 4.00 -10.47 -2.89
N ILE A 143 4.27 -9.65 -1.88
CA ILE A 143 3.26 -8.91 -1.13
C ILE A 143 3.52 -7.42 -1.36
N PRO A 144 2.94 -6.83 -2.43
CA PRO A 144 3.06 -5.41 -2.71
C PRO A 144 2.21 -4.57 -1.74
N ILE A 145 2.85 -3.62 -1.07
CA ILE A 145 2.21 -2.77 -0.05
C ILE A 145 2.52 -1.32 -0.40
N GLY A 146 1.53 -0.63 -0.96
CA GLY A 146 1.61 0.79 -1.28
C GLY A 146 1.07 1.64 -0.13
N HIS A 147 0.49 2.76 -0.52
CA HIS A 147 -0.13 3.70 0.39
C HIS A 147 -1.12 4.60 -0.37
N THR A 148 -1.95 5.31 0.41
CA THR A 148 -2.87 6.35 -0.07
C THR A 148 -2.50 7.63 0.68
N GLU A 149 -1.74 8.51 0.02
CA GLU A 149 -1.24 9.74 0.64
C GLU A 149 -1.02 10.89 -0.33
N GLN A 150 -0.99 12.09 0.23
CA GLN A 150 -0.69 13.32 -0.50
C GLN A 150 0.61 13.19 -1.32
N HIS A 151 0.65 13.72 -2.53
CA HIS A 151 1.87 13.79 -3.36
C HIS A 151 1.98 15.14 -4.07
N GLY A 152 1.97 16.22 -3.28
CA GLY A 152 1.96 17.57 -3.85
C GLY A 152 0.67 17.88 -4.61
N TYR A 153 0.70 18.94 -5.42
CA TYR A 153 -0.48 19.40 -6.18
C TYR A 153 -0.65 18.73 -7.55
N HIS A 154 0.35 17.98 -8.01
CA HIS A 154 0.38 17.43 -9.38
C HIS A 154 0.14 15.93 -9.48
N LEU A 155 0.24 15.17 -8.38
CA LEU A 155 0.04 13.73 -8.37
C LEU A 155 -1.19 13.30 -7.54
N PRO A 156 -1.82 12.18 -7.92
CA PRO A 156 -2.95 11.61 -7.18
C PRO A 156 -2.48 10.99 -5.85
N LEU A 157 -3.40 10.52 -5.00
CA LEU A 157 -3.02 9.88 -3.73
C LEU A 157 -2.53 8.43 -3.88
N CYS A 158 -2.77 7.80 -5.03
CA CYS A 158 -2.50 6.39 -5.28
C CYS A 158 -1.10 6.07 -5.84
N VAL A 159 -0.16 7.04 -5.82
CA VAL A 159 1.18 6.93 -6.43
C VAL A 159 1.90 5.65 -5.98
N ASP A 160 2.11 5.49 -4.67
CA ASP A 160 2.81 4.35 -4.07
C ASP A 160 2.18 3.01 -4.48
N THR A 161 0.85 2.97 -4.48
CA THR A 161 0.04 1.80 -4.81
C THR A 161 0.21 1.41 -6.29
N ILE A 162 0.15 2.38 -7.20
CA ILE A 162 0.32 2.14 -8.64
C ILE A 162 1.74 1.64 -8.94
N ILE A 163 2.75 2.28 -8.34
CA ILE A 163 4.16 1.94 -8.59
C ILE A 163 4.46 0.53 -8.11
N ILE A 164 4.20 0.23 -6.84
CA ILE A 164 4.56 -1.08 -6.27
C ILE A 164 3.73 -2.22 -6.85
N GLY A 165 2.46 -1.96 -7.20
CA GLY A 165 1.60 -2.90 -7.90
C GLY A 165 2.18 -3.26 -9.27
N SER A 166 2.62 -2.26 -10.04
CA SER A 166 3.22 -2.45 -11.37
C SER A 166 4.54 -3.23 -11.28
N ILE A 167 5.38 -2.92 -10.30
CA ILE A 167 6.66 -3.64 -10.09
C ILE A 167 6.40 -5.10 -9.70
N ALA A 168 5.48 -5.37 -8.78
CA ALA A 168 5.17 -6.74 -8.36
C ALA A 168 4.57 -7.58 -9.50
N GLN A 169 3.64 -7.01 -10.29
CA GLN A 169 3.08 -7.67 -11.46
C GLN A 169 4.15 -7.94 -12.52
N GLY A 170 4.99 -6.94 -12.84
CA GLY A 170 6.10 -7.11 -13.77
C GLY A 170 7.10 -8.17 -13.33
N THR A 171 7.44 -8.20 -12.03
CA THR A 171 8.31 -9.22 -11.42
C THR A 171 7.72 -10.62 -11.55
N SER A 172 6.43 -10.78 -11.25
CA SER A 172 5.73 -12.06 -11.39
C SER A 172 5.62 -12.50 -12.85
N ALA A 173 5.49 -11.56 -13.79
CA ALA A 173 5.41 -11.86 -15.22
C ALA A 173 6.74 -12.38 -15.80
N ILE A 174 7.88 -11.89 -15.32
CA ILE A 174 9.20 -12.37 -15.77
C ILE A 174 9.67 -13.64 -15.05
N LEU A 175 9.13 -13.94 -13.86
CA LEU A 175 9.42 -15.14 -13.07
C LEU A 175 8.17 -15.97 -12.74
N PRO A 176 7.33 -16.34 -13.72
CA PRO A 176 6.01 -16.93 -13.48
C PRO A 176 6.07 -18.32 -12.81
N THR A 177 7.20 -19.02 -12.88
CA THR A 177 7.41 -20.32 -12.22
C THR A 177 8.02 -20.19 -10.83
N ARG A 178 8.51 -19.01 -10.45
CA ARG A 178 9.28 -18.78 -9.21
C ARG A 178 8.65 -17.78 -8.25
N SER A 179 7.77 -16.91 -8.72
CA SER A 179 7.05 -15.95 -7.91
C SER A 179 5.57 -15.90 -8.27
N TRP A 180 4.78 -15.37 -7.35
CA TRP A 180 3.37 -15.10 -7.54
C TRP A 180 3.00 -13.83 -6.77
N ALA A 181 2.34 -12.87 -7.42
CA ALA A 181 1.99 -11.58 -6.82
C ALA A 181 0.59 -11.56 -6.21
N MET A 182 0.51 -11.22 -4.92
CA MET A 182 -0.74 -10.84 -4.26
C MET A 182 -1.28 -9.51 -4.83
N PRO A 183 -2.58 -9.23 -4.66
CA PRO A 183 -3.12 -7.88 -4.85
C PRO A 183 -2.33 -6.86 -4.04
N VAL A 184 -2.12 -5.69 -4.63
CA VAL A 184 -1.51 -4.57 -3.93
C VAL A 184 -2.41 -4.11 -2.79
N SER A 185 -1.82 -3.95 -1.61
CA SER A 185 -2.48 -3.30 -0.48
C SER A 185 -2.32 -1.78 -0.62
N PRO A 186 -3.41 -1.01 -0.67
CA PRO A 186 -3.35 0.44 -0.90
C PRO A 186 -3.09 1.25 0.38
N TYR A 187 -2.90 0.57 1.52
CA TYR A 187 -2.77 1.22 2.82
C TYR A 187 -1.58 0.69 3.62
N GLY A 188 -0.99 1.60 4.38
CA GLY A 188 0.27 1.44 5.09
C GLY A 188 0.35 2.39 6.29
N VAL A 189 1.58 2.69 6.72
CA VAL A 189 1.84 3.54 7.88
C VAL A 189 2.47 4.84 7.44
N SER A 190 1.81 5.96 7.74
CA SER A 190 2.35 7.32 7.55
C SER A 190 2.21 8.15 8.82
N THR A 191 3.34 8.65 9.31
CA THR A 191 3.47 9.41 10.58
C THR A 191 3.39 10.92 10.39
N HIS A 192 3.07 11.40 9.18
CA HIS A 192 3.01 12.83 8.84
C HIS A 192 1.60 13.33 8.46
N ARG A 193 0.59 12.51 8.75
CA ARG A 193 -0.82 12.72 8.40
C ARG A 193 -1.46 14.03 8.88
N SER A 194 -0.85 14.76 9.81
CA SER A 194 -1.38 16.02 10.34
C SER A 194 -0.96 17.24 9.52
N SER A 195 0.06 17.10 8.66
CA SER A 195 0.61 18.22 7.89
C SER A 195 -0.24 18.50 6.64
N PHE A 196 -0.80 17.47 6.02
CA PHE A 196 -1.61 17.58 4.80
C PHE A 196 -2.78 16.59 4.84
N ALA A 197 -3.92 16.99 4.27
CA ALA A 197 -5.12 16.17 4.23
C ALA A 197 -4.93 14.91 3.37
N ALA A 198 -5.86 13.97 3.50
CA ALA A 198 -6.03 12.78 2.67
C ALA A 198 -4.99 11.65 2.86
N THR A 199 -3.96 11.86 3.67
CA THR A 199 -3.02 10.81 4.05
C THR A 199 -3.63 9.85 5.06
N LEU A 200 -3.81 8.60 4.64
CA LEU A 200 -4.38 7.56 5.48
C LEU A 200 -3.30 6.89 6.33
N ASN A 201 -3.66 6.37 7.49
CA ASN A 201 -2.71 5.67 8.34
C ASN A 201 -3.41 4.50 9.03
N VAL A 202 -2.92 3.29 8.79
CA VAL A 202 -3.47 2.11 9.46
C VAL A 202 -2.95 1.96 10.89
N GLY A 203 -1.97 2.77 11.31
CA GLY A 203 -1.31 2.68 12.60
C GLY A 203 -0.28 1.54 12.68
N GLY A 204 0.93 1.85 13.14
CA GLY A 204 2.06 0.92 13.11
C GLY A 204 1.79 -0.46 13.72
N ARG A 205 1.17 -0.52 14.90
CA ARG A 205 0.85 -1.81 15.56
C ARG A 205 -0.20 -2.62 14.77
N ALA A 206 -1.27 -1.98 14.33
CA ALA A 206 -2.31 -2.65 13.56
C ALA A 206 -1.80 -3.10 12.19
N PHE A 207 -0.87 -2.35 11.58
CA PHE A 207 -0.16 -2.76 10.36
C PHE A 207 0.66 -4.04 10.59
N GLU A 208 1.50 -4.06 11.63
CA GLU A 208 2.32 -5.24 11.97
C GLU A 208 1.45 -6.46 12.29
N ASP A 209 0.44 -6.29 13.15
CA ASP A 209 -0.48 -7.36 13.53
C ASP A 209 -1.25 -7.93 12.32
N PHE A 210 -1.71 -7.05 11.43
CA PHE A 210 -2.41 -7.45 10.21
C PHE A 210 -1.52 -8.30 9.30
N TRP A 211 -0.33 -7.82 8.96
CA TRP A 211 0.56 -8.55 8.05
C TRP A 211 1.12 -9.83 8.66
N LEU A 212 1.37 -9.85 9.97
CA LEU A 212 1.73 -11.08 10.66
C LEU A 212 0.58 -12.10 10.61
N ALA A 213 -0.67 -11.68 10.83
CA ALA A 213 -1.82 -12.58 10.71
C ALA A 213 -2.03 -13.08 9.27
N VAL A 214 -1.81 -12.23 8.26
CA VAL A 214 -1.81 -12.65 6.85
C VAL A 214 -0.75 -13.72 6.59
N ILE A 215 0.48 -13.52 7.07
CA ILE A 215 1.55 -14.52 6.95
C ILE A 215 1.18 -15.81 7.68
N ASP A 216 0.63 -15.73 8.90
CA ASP A 216 0.19 -16.89 9.68
C ASP A 216 -0.78 -17.78 8.87
N VAL A 217 -1.74 -17.16 8.17
CA VAL A 217 -2.70 -17.85 7.31
C VAL A 217 -2.02 -18.48 6.09
N LEU A 218 -1.11 -17.76 5.42
CA LEU A 218 -0.38 -18.28 4.26
C LEU A 218 0.53 -19.45 4.65
N VAL A 219 1.18 -19.38 5.82
CA VAL A 219 2.00 -20.46 6.37
C VAL A 219 1.15 -21.68 6.70
N ALA A 220 -0.01 -21.50 7.32
CA ALA A 220 -0.96 -22.59 7.56
C ALA A 220 -1.43 -23.26 6.26
N ARG A 221 -1.46 -22.52 5.15
CA ARG A 221 -1.74 -23.03 3.80
C ARG A 221 -0.52 -23.65 3.10
N GLY A 222 0.65 -23.68 3.72
CA GLY A 222 1.86 -24.33 3.21
C GLY A 222 2.77 -23.45 2.35
N PHE A 223 2.58 -22.14 2.34
CA PHE A 223 3.53 -21.20 1.74
C PHE A 223 4.65 -20.88 2.73
N ASP A 224 5.88 -20.76 2.24
CA ASP A 224 7.08 -20.73 3.07
C ASP A 224 8.10 -19.66 2.65
N ARG A 225 7.85 -18.92 1.56
CA ARG A 225 8.72 -17.86 1.05
C ARG A 225 7.89 -16.60 0.80
N PHE A 226 8.20 -15.52 1.50
CA PHE A 226 7.48 -14.25 1.41
C PHE A 226 8.43 -13.11 1.11
N TYR A 227 8.02 -12.24 0.19
CA TYR A 227 8.69 -10.97 -0.07
C TYR A 227 7.71 -9.82 0.13
N LEU A 228 7.84 -9.11 1.25
CA LEU A 228 7.10 -7.88 1.51
C LEU A 228 7.79 -6.75 0.75
N MET A 229 7.05 -6.12 -0.15
CA MET A 229 7.57 -5.11 -1.07
C MET A 229 6.97 -3.75 -0.71
N SER A 230 7.79 -2.85 -0.20
CA SER A 230 7.36 -1.50 0.15
C SER A 230 7.25 -0.60 -1.07
N GLY A 231 6.07 0.00 -1.24
CA GLY A 231 5.82 1.13 -2.15
C GLY A 231 5.99 2.50 -1.49
N HIS A 232 6.10 2.54 -0.16
CA HIS A 232 6.00 3.76 0.65
C HIS A 232 7.11 3.80 1.71
N GLY A 233 7.77 4.95 1.90
CA GLY A 233 8.87 5.13 2.85
C GLY A 233 8.51 4.71 4.27
N GLY A 234 7.37 5.19 4.77
CA GLY A 234 6.90 4.99 6.14
C GLY A 234 6.61 3.53 6.52
N ASN A 235 6.41 2.64 5.55
CA ASN A 235 6.24 1.20 5.82
C ASN A 235 7.54 0.51 6.24
N SER A 236 8.71 1.03 5.84
CA SER A 236 9.99 0.31 5.81
C SER A 236 10.40 -0.27 7.17
N SER A 237 10.31 0.52 8.24
CA SER A 237 10.69 0.10 9.59
C SER A 237 9.75 -0.98 10.15
N PHE A 238 8.45 -0.86 9.89
CA PHE A 238 7.44 -1.83 10.29
C PHE A 238 7.57 -3.16 9.52
N LEU A 239 7.90 -3.12 8.23
CA LEU A 239 8.16 -4.32 7.43
C LEU A 239 9.37 -5.10 7.95
N VAL A 240 10.41 -4.41 8.42
CA VAL A 240 11.56 -5.06 9.08
C VAL A 240 11.13 -5.78 10.36
N ASN A 241 10.23 -5.17 11.15
CA ASN A 241 9.68 -5.83 12.34
C ASN A 241 8.84 -7.07 11.97
N ILE A 242 7.97 -6.96 10.96
CA ILE A 242 7.16 -8.07 10.46
C ILE A 242 8.06 -9.24 10.02
N VAL A 243 9.12 -8.98 9.26
CA VAL A 243 10.07 -10.02 8.83
C VAL A 243 10.70 -10.76 10.03
N LYS A 244 11.11 -10.02 11.06
CA LYS A 244 11.71 -10.60 12.27
C LYS A 244 10.70 -11.45 13.06
N TYR A 245 9.53 -10.90 13.33
CA TYR A 245 8.49 -11.62 14.09
C TYR A 245 7.92 -12.81 13.32
N ALA A 246 7.75 -12.71 12.00
CA ALA A 246 7.33 -13.84 11.17
C ALA A 246 8.35 -14.98 11.21
N GLY A 247 9.65 -14.66 11.13
CA GLY A 247 10.73 -15.64 11.24
C GLY A 247 10.83 -16.29 12.63
N GLU A 248 10.54 -15.53 13.69
CA GLU A 248 10.45 -16.05 15.06
C GLU A 248 9.25 -17.02 15.22
N ARG A 249 8.05 -16.60 14.79
CA ARG A 249 6.81 -17.39 14.87
C ARG A 249 6.91 -18.67 14.03
N HIS A 250 7.46 -18.56 12.81
CA HIS A 250 7.48 -19.63 11.82
C HIS A 250 8.89 -19.97 11.39
N ARG A 251 9.57 -20.73 12.25
CA ARG A 251 10.97 -21.12 12.09
C ARG A 251 11.39 -21.78 10.75
N ARG A 252 10.44 -22.23 9.91
CA ARG A 252 10.71 -22.86 8.61
C ARG A 252 10.56 -21.93 7.40
N ILE A 253 10.00 -20.74 7.57
CA ILE A 253 9.79 -19.83 6.44
C ILE A 253 11.06 -19.04 6.12
N PHE A 254 11.09 -18.43 4.94
CA PHE A 254 11.95 -17.32 4.61
C PHE A 254 11.09 -16.10 4.31
N CYS A 255 11.19 -15.08 5.17
CA CYS A 255 10.48 -13.83 5.02
C CYS A 255 11.51 -12.72 4.80
N ALA A 256 11.28 -11.86 3.81
CA ALA A 256 12.20 -10.80 3.45
C ALA A 256 11.47 -9.50 3.10
N THR A 257 12.19 -8.39 3.26
CA THR A 257 11.83 -7.07 2.76
C THR A 257 13.09 -6.37 2.27
N ALA A 258 12.92 -5.37 1.42
CA ALA A 258 13.94 -4.36 1.12
C ALA A 258 13.47 -3.01 1.68
N PHE A 259 14.31 -1.97 1.59
CA PHE A 259 13.91 -0.62 1.99
C PHE A 259 12.80 -0.09 1.08
N LEU A 260 13.11 0.20 -0.19
CA LEU A 260 12.13 0.70 -1.17
C LEU A 260 12.22 0.00 -2.53
N HIS A 261 11.32 0.37 -3.43
CA HIS A 261 11.11 -0.34 -4.68
C HIS A 261 12.23 -0.15 -5.72
N THR A 262 13.07 0.87 -5.57
CA THR A 262 14.20 1.20 -6.47
C THR A 262 15.47 1.51 -5.68
N SER A 263 15.72 0.78 -4.59
CA SER A 263 16.81 1.07 -3.64
C SER A 263 17.94 0.02 -3.61
N GLY A 264 17.91 -1.01 -4.44
CA GLY A 264 18.99 -1.99 -4.55
C GLY A 264 20.05 -1.58 -5.57
N SER A 265 20.98 -2.47 -5.87
CA SER A 265 22.12 -2.17 -6.75
C SER A 265 21.74 -1.84 -8.20
N ILE A 266 20.75 -2.54 -8.77
CA ILE A 266 20.29 -2.32 -10.15
C ILE A 266 19.47 -1.04 -10.23
N GLY A 267 18.58 -0.83 -9.25
CA GLY A 267 17.78 0.39 -9.13
C GLY A 267 18.66 1.62 -8.94
N ALA A 268 19.62 1.56 -8.01
CA ALA A 268 20.54 2.66 -7.72
C ALA A 268 21.41 3.03 -8.94
N GLU A 269 21.93 2.05 -9.68
CA GLU A 269 22.69 2.31 -10.92
C GLU A 269 21.82 3.04 -11.97
N ALA A 270 20.57 2.61 -12.14
CA ALA A 270 19.64 3.26 -13.06
C ALA A 270 19.26 4.67 -12.60
N LEU A 271 19.08 4.89 -11.30
CA LEU A 271 18.84 6.22 -10.73
C LEU A 271 20.02 7.14 -11.01
N GLU A 272 21.24 6.74 -10.66
CA GLU A 272 22.46 7.53 -10.88
C GLU A 272 22.64 7.91 -12.36
N LYS A 273 22.33 6.98 -13.27
CA LYS A 273 22.49 7.19 -14.70
C LYS A 273 21.50 8.18 -15.31
N TYR A 274 20.24 8.16 -14.87
CA TYR A 274 19.14 8.88 -15.53
C TYR A 274 18.60 10.07 -14.74
N ARG A 275 18.94 10.17 -13.46
CA ARG A 275 18.61 11.32 -12.61
C ARG A 275 19.17 12.61 -13.21
N THR A 276 18.37 13.66 -13.14
CA THR A 276 18.81 15.00 -13.55
C THR A 276 18.77 16.04 -12.42
N THR A 277 18.12 15.71 -11.31
CA THR A 277 18.12 16.55 -10.10
C THR A 277 19.36 16.32 -9.24
N LYS A 278 19.67 17.29 -8.36
CA LYS A 278 20.63 17.08 -7.27
C LYS A 278 19.95 16.33 -6.11
N ILE A 279 20.75 15.87 -5.13
CA ILE A 279 20.25 15.37 -3.84
C ILE A 279 19.17 16.31 -3.31
N GLY A 280 18.02 15.75 -2.92
CA GLY A 280 16.81 16.50 -2.54
C GLY A 280 15.72 16.50 -3.61
N GLY A 281 16.05 16.19 -4.86
CA GLY A 281 15.07 16.20 -5.96
C GLY A 281 14.19 14.96 -6.10
N MET A 282 14.49 13.86 -5.39
CA MET A 282 13.81 12.57 -5.56
C MET A 282 13.10 12.05 -4.29
N GLY A 283 12.91 12.88 -3.26
CA GLY A 283 12.32 12.47 -1.98
C GLY A 283 10.86 12.00 -2.09
N HIS A 284 9.91 12.93 -2.13
CA HIS A 284 8.47 12.70 -2.16
C HIS A 284 7.80 13.59 -3.21
N ALA A 285 6.92 13.04 -4.03
CA ALA A 285 6.37 13.66 -5.24
C ALA A 285 7.46 14.25 -6.17
N GLY A 286 8.68 13.73 -6.06
CA GLY A 286 9.87 14.23 -6.74
C GLY A 286 10.02 13.69 -8.16
N GLU A 287 11.23 13.82 -8.72
CA GLU A 287 11.55 13.39 -10.09
C GLU A 287 11.22 11.90 -10.32
N LEU A 288 11.44 11.04 -9.32
CA LEU A 288 11.25 9.58 -9.43
C LEU A 288 9.78 9.20 -9.61
N GLU A 289 8.97 9.49 -8.59
CA GLU A 289 7.55 9.13 -8.52
C GLU A 289 6.76 9.80 -9.63
N THR A 290 7.05 11.07 -9.90
CA THR A 290 6.42 11.79 -11.01
C THR A 290 6.76 11.13 -12.35
N SER A 291 8.00 10.66 -12.55
CA SER A 291 8.39 9.96 -13.78
C SER A 291 7.66 8.62 -13.92
N TYR A 292 7.57 7.84 -12.83
CA TYR A 292 6.79 6.61 -12.81
C TYR A 292 5.34 6.86 -13.20
N MET A 293 4.70 7.86 -12.61
CA MET A 293 3.31 8.19 -12.87
C MET A 293 3.08 8.70 -14.30
N LEU A 294 3.98 9.51 -14.83
CA LEU A 294 3.94 9.93 -16.25
C LEU A 294 4.05 8.73 -17.22
N HIS A 295 4.68 7.64 -16.81
CA HIS A 295 4.73 6.41 -17.60
C HIS A 295 3.48 5.54 -17.41
N LEU A 296 3.03 5.35 -16.17
CA LEU A 296 2.01 4.37 -15.79
C LEU A 296 0.58 4.90 -15.92
N ARG A 297 0.34 6.14 -15.48
CA ARG A 297 -0.97 6.82 -15.44
C ARG A 297 -0.81 8.32 -15.72
N PRO A 298 -0.33 8.70 -16.92
CA PRO A 298 -0.16 10.11 -17.27
C PRO A 298 -1.47 10.91 -17.22
N ASP A 299 -2.61 10.23 -17.34
CA ASP A 299 -3.95 10.81 -17.21
C ASP A 299 -4.26 11.37 -15.80
N LEU A 300 -3.53 10.92 -14.77
CA LEU A 300 -3.67 11.41 -13.39
C LEU A 300 -2.67 12.52 -13.03
N CYS A 301 -1.70 12.82 -13.90
CA CYS A 301 -0.65 13.80 -13.63
C CYS A 301 -1.04 15.21 -14.08
N GLN A 302 -1.19 16.14 -13.14
CA GLN A 302 -1.48 17.56 -13.40
C GLN A 302 -0.17 18.36 -13.42
N MET A 303 0.69 18.09 -14.42
CA MET A 303 2.06 18.64 -14.48
C MET A 303 2.12 20.16 -14.53
N GLU A 304 1.08 20.84 -14.98
CA GLU A 304 0.95 22.30 -14.92
C GLU A 304 0.88 22.86 -13.49
N ARG A 305 0.63 22.00 -12.50
CA ARG A 305 0.54 22.33 -11.07
C ARG A 305 1.78 21.90 -10.28
N VAL A 306 2.80 21.35 -10.94
CA VAL A 306 4.01 20.87 -10.27
C VAL A 306 4.75 22.03 -9.61
N VAL A 307 5.19 21.82 -8.38
CA VAL A 307 6.01 22.77 -7.62
C VAL A 307 7.22 22.02 -7.07
N ASP A 308 8.41 22.46 -7.44
CA ASP A 308 9.64 21.90 -6.91
C ASP A 308 9.96 22.54 -5.56
N GLU A 309 9.92 21.74 -4.50
CA GLU A 309 10.45 22.11 -3.19
C GLU A 309 11.65 21.19 -2.95
N THR A 310 12.86 21.76 -2.77
CA THR A 310 14.11 20.99 -2.61
C THR A 310 15.03 21.57 -1.53
N ASN A 311 14.62 22.68 -0.90
CA ASN A 311 15.40 23.41 0.10
C ASN A 311 14.87 23.14 1.51
N PHE A 312 14.90 21.86 1.90
CA PHE A 312 14.48 21.41 3.22
C PHE A 312 15.56 21.65 4.27
N VAL A 313 15.19 21.59 5.55
CA VAL A 313 16.17 21.60 6.64
C VAL A 313 16.97 20.30 6.59
N ALA A 314 18.25 20.41 6.24
CA ALA A 314 19.15 19.27 6.09
C ALA A 314 20.46 19.46 6.85
N THR A 315 21.05 18.35 7.27
CA THR A 315 22.40 18.25 7.84
C THR A 315 23.15 17.10 7.17
N PRO A 316 24.48 16.97 7.33
CA PRO A 316 25.23 15.87 6.72
C PRO A 316 24.70 14.46 7.05
N ASP A 317 24.05 14.30 8.21
CA ASP A 317 23.52 13.03 8.70
C ASP A 317 21.99 12.92 8.64
N TYR A 318 21.30 13.92 8.09
CA TYR A 318 19.85 13.89 7.89
C TYR A 318 19.45 14.76 6.69
N TYR A 319 18.97 14.13 5.64
CA TYR A 319 18.40 14.79 4.46
C TYR A 319 17.35 13.90 3.79
N MET A 320 16.36 14.53 3.15
CA MET A 320 15.36 13.83 2.34
C MET A 320 15.82 13.77 0.89
N ASP A 321 16.01 12.56 0.40
CA ASP A 321 16.10 12.23 -1.02
C ASP A 321 15.40 10.88 -1.22
N TRP A 322 15.49 10.26 -2.41
CA TRP A 322 14.84 8.97 -2.67
C TRP A 322 14.97 7.94 -1.53
N ILE A 323 16.14 7.91 -0.91
CA ILE A 323 16.35 7.23 0.37
C ILE A 323 16.56 8.33 1.40
N GLU A 324 15.74 8.35 2.47
CA GLU A 324 16.03 9.16 3.65
C GLU A 324 17.45 8.82 4.10
N GLY A 325 18.33 9.80 3.96
CA GLY A 325 19.76 9.57 3.94
C GLY A 325 20.43 10.12 5.18
N GLY A 326 21.45 9.40 5.64
CA GLY A 326 22.29 9.78 6.77
C GLY A 326 22.26 8.78 7.92
N SER A 327 23.00 9.07 8.98
CA SER A 327 23.11 8.19 10.15
C SER A 327 22.07 8.48 11.23
N LEU A 328 21.38 9.63 11.12
CA LEU A 328 20.36 10.08 12.05
C LEU A 328 18.97 9.80 11.48
N VAL A 329 18.09 9.23 12.30
CA VAL A 329 16.67 9.02 11.97
C VAL A 329 15.85 10.08 12.69
N ALA A 330 15.04 10.84 11.96
CA ALA A 330 14.16 11.85 12.54
C ALA A 330 12.79 11.86 11.83
N ASN A 331 11.79 12.46 12.47
CA ASN A 331 10.43 12.56 11.94
C ASN A 331 9.84 13.94 12.32
N PRO A 332 10.38 15.04 11.75
CA PRO A 332 9.78 16.36 11.95
C PRO A 332 8.41 16.45 11.27
N PRO A 333 7.55 17.40 11.69
CA PRO A 333 6.36 17.78 10.93
C PRO A 333 6.73 18.15 9.49
N TRP A 334 5.96 17.68 8.50
CA TRP A 334 6.29 17.94 7.09
C TRP A 334 6.01 19.39 6.66
N ASP A 335 5.11 20.06 7.38
CA ASP A 335 4.81 21.47 7.22
C ASP A 335 5.94 22.40 7.72
N ASP A 336 6.98 21.85 8.36
CA ASP A 336 8.20 22.61 8.65
C ASP A 336 9.09 22.80 7.41
N ASP A 337 9.09 21.86 6.44
CA ASP A 337 9.95 21.96 5.25
C ASP A 337 9.19 22.13 3.92
N SER A 338 7.92 21.76 3.85
CA SER A 338 7.13 21.79 2.61
C SER A 338 5.84 22.59 2.78
N LYS A 339 5.51 23.42 1.78
CA LYS A 339 4.22 24.12 1.72
C LYS A 339 3.19 23.38 0.89
N THR A 340 3.65 22.52 -0.01
CA THR A 340 2.80 21.85 -1.01
C THR A 340 2.56 20.38 -0.68
N GLY A 341 3.35 19.82 0.22
CA GLY A 341 3.45 18.39 0.47
C GLY A 341 4.52 17.69 -0.38
N ALA A 342 5.05 18.34 -1.42
CA ALA A 342 6.18 17.80 -2.18
C ALA A 342 7.49 17.92 -1.39
N TYR A 343 8.25 16.81 -1.32
CA TYR A 343 9.66 16.80 -0.97
C TYR A 343 10.52 16.41 -2.20
N GLY A 344 10.46 17.20 -3.28
CA GLY A 344 11.29 16.93 -4.44
C GLY A 344 11.05 17.84 -5.62
N ALA A 345 11.67 17.50 -6.74
CA ALA A 345 11.61 18.25 -7.98
C ALA A 345 10.90 17.46 -9.09
N GLY A 346 9.57 17.38 -8.99
CA GLY A 346 8.73 16.69 -9.98
C GLY A 346 8.81 17.28 -11.39
N SER A 347 9.18 18.56 -11.55
CA SER A 347 9.26 19.23 -12.86
C SER A 347 10.29 18.60 -13.82
N HIS A 348 11.26 17.88 -13.27
CA HIS A 348 12.32 17.18 -14.02
C HIS A 348 11.87 15.82 -14.57
N ALA A 349 10.68 15.36 -14.21
CA ALA A 349 10.20 14.04 -14.54
C ALA A 349 9.88 13.87 -16.03
N THR A 350 10.07 12.65 -16.53
CA THR A 350 9.63 12.27 -17.87
C THR A 350 9.11 10.84 -17.88
N ALA A 351 8.16 10.55 -18.78
CA ALA A 351 7.64 9.18 -18.95
C ALA A 351 8.75 8.18 -19.34
N GLU A 352 9.78 8.63 -20.07
CA GLU A 352 10.91 7.76 -20.45
C GLU A 352 11.77 7.37 -19.24
N LYS A 353 12.03 8.30 -18.31
CA LYS A 353 12.69 7.97 -17.04
C LYS A 353 11.85 6.97 -16.25
N GLY A 354 10.53 7.16 -16.21
CA GLY A 354 9.59 6.25 -15.55
C GLY A 354 9.67 4.83 -16.10
N ARG A 355 9.69 4.67 -17.43
CA ARG A 355 9.85 3.38 -18.10
C ARG A 355 11.18 2.72 -17.73
N LEU A 356 12.29 3.45 -17.83
CA LEU A 356 13.64 2.95 -17.54
C LEU A 356 13.80 2.52 -16.07
N TRP A 357 13.31 3.32 -15.14
CA TRP A 357 13.35 2.99 -13.71
C TRP A 357 12.39 1.86 -13.33
N LEU A 358 11.26 1.72 -14.03
CA LEU A 358 10.35 0.57 -13.86
C LEU A 358 11.01 -0.73 -14.29
N GLU A 359 11.64 -0.75 -15.46
CA GLU A 359 12.40 -1.92 -15.94
C GLU A 359 13.51 -2.31 -14.97
N ALA A 360 14.27 -1.32 -14.46
CA ALA A 360 15.32 -1.54 -13.48
C ALA A 360 14.76 -2.11 -12.16
N ALA A 361 13.68 -1.53 -11.63
CA ALA A 361 13.05 -2.00 -10.41
C ALA A 361 12.49 -3.42 -10.55
N ILE A 362 11.82 -3.74 -11.65
CA ILE A 362 11.31 -5.11 -11.93
C ILE A 362 12.47 -6.11 -11.96
N LYS A 363 13.56 -5.78 -12.68
CA LYS A 363 14.74 -6.64 -12.78
C LYS A 363 15.37 -6.87 -11.39
N GLU A 364 15.45 -5.82 -10.58
CA GLU A 364 15.96 -5.91 -9.22
C GLU A 364 15.11 -6.81 -8.32
N LYS A 365 13.78 -6.67 -8.36
CA LYS A 365 12.91 -7.51 -7.55
C LYS A 365 12.93 -8.97 -8.01
N ALA A 366 13.12 -9.23 -9.31
CA ALA A 366 13.36 -10.57 -9.81
C ALA A 366 14.69 -11.17 -9.31
N ASP A 367 15.76 -10.37 -9.26
CA ASP A 367 17.03 -10.80 -8.66
C ASP A 367 16.85 -11.14 -7.17
N HIS A 368 16.13 -10.31 -6.40
CA HIS A 368 15.80 -10.62 -5.01
C HIS A 368 14.99 -11.91 -4.85
N VAL A 369 14.07 -12.21 -5.77
CA VAL A 369 13.32 -13.48 -5.76
C VAL A 369 14.26 -14.68 -5.89
N GLU A 370 15.24 -14.64 -6.80
CA GLU A 370 16.22 -15.71 -6.95
C GLU A 370 17.10 -15.84 -5.70
N GLN A 371 17.53 -14.72 -5.11
CA GLN A 371 18.28 -14.73 -3.85
C GLN A 371 17.46 -15.32 -2.70
N ILE A 372 16.15 -15.02 -2.60
CA ILE A 372 15.25 -15.61 -1.60
C ILE A 372 15.20 -17.14 -1.77
N HIS A 373 15.06 -17.62 -3.01
CA HIS A 373 15.10 -19.05 -3.30
C HIS A 373 16.43 -19.69 -2.87
N GLU A 374 17.55 -19.09 -3.27
CA GLU A 374 18.90 -19.55 -2.93
C GLU A 374 19.11 -19.60 -1.40
N GLN A 375 18.72 -18.55 -0.68
CA GLN A 375 18.83 -18.46 0.77
C GLN A 375 17.95 -19.51 1.47
N HIS A 376 16.75 -19.76 0.96
CA HIS A 376 15.85 -20.80 1.48
C HIS A 376 16.44 -22.20 1.25
N GLU A 377 16.83 -22.53 0.01
CA GLU A 377 17.38 -23.83 -0.39
C GLU A 377 18.66 -24.18 0.38
N ARG A 378 19.57 -23.21 0.53
CA ARG A 378 20.80 -23.40 1.32
C ARG A 378 20.51 -23.67 2.79
N ARG A 379 19.49 -23.03 3.36
CA ARG A 379 19.07 -23.28 4.75
C ARG A 379 18.43 -24.66 4.92
N GLU A 380 17.57 -25.09 4.00
CA GLU A 380 17.03 -26.46 4.01
C GLU A 380 18.16 -27.49 3.91
N LYS A 381 19.14 -27.29 3.01
CA LYS A 381 20.32 -28.15 2.91
C LYS A 381 21.10 -28.24 4.23
N ARG A 382 21.43 -27.10 4.86
CA ARG A 382 22.12 -27.08 6.16
C ARG A 382 21.32 -27.78 7.25
N ARG A 383 19.98 -27.65 7.25
CA ARG A 383 19.11 -28.38 8.20
C ARG A 383 19.20 -29.89 8.00
N ASN A 384 19.17 -30.35 6.76
CA ASN A 384 19.31 -31.77 6.42
C ASN A 384 20.71 -32.33 6.76
N GLU A 385 21.74 -31.47 6.76
CA GLU A 385 23.10 -31.79 7.22
C GLU A 385 23.25 -31.77 8.76
N GLY A 386 22.17 -31.51 9.50
CA GLY A 386 22.14 -31.58 10.97
C GLY A 386 22.58 -30.30 11.70
N TYR A 387 22.73 -29.17 11.00
CA TYR A 387 23.01 -27.88 11.64
C TYR A 387 21.82 -27.40 12.48
N GLY A 388 22.05 -26.89 13.68
CA GLY A 388 21.01 -26.33 14.55
C GLY A 388 20.34 -27.37 15.47
N LEU A 389 19.23 -26.97 16.10
CA LEU A 389 18.47 -27.82 17.03
C LEU A 389 17.33 -28.60 16.35
N TRP A 390 17.30 -28.62 15.01
CA TRP A 390 16.21 -29.22 14.24
C TRP A 390 16.21 -30.74 14.39
N GLY A 391 15.03 -31.32 14.67
CA GLY A 391 14.89 -32.75 14.95
C GLY A 391 15.41 -33.21 16.32
N LYS A 392 16.06 -32.33 17.10
CA LYS A 392 16.55 -32.62 18.47
C LYS A 392 15.50 -32.40 19.56
N PHE A 393 14.44 -31.64 19.25
CA PHE A 393 13.23 -31.60 20.06
C PHE A 393 12.16 -32.46 19.37
N LYS A 394 12.09 -33.74 19.74
CA LYS A 394 10.87 -34.53 19.54
C LYS A 394 9.88 -34.11 20.61
N LYS A 395 8.67 -33.72 20.17
CA LYS A 395 7.42 -33.47 20.93
C LYS A 395 7.55 -33.08 22.40
#